data_AF-A0A385MZH7-F1
#
_entry.id   AF-A0A385MZH7-F1
#
_cell.length_a   1.000
_cell.length_b   1.000
_cell.length_c   1.000
_cell.angle_alpha   90.00
_cell.angle_beta   90.00
_cell.angle_gamma   90.00
#
_symmetry.space_group_name_H-M   'P 1'
#
loop_
_entity.id
_entity.type
_entity.pdbx_description
1 polymer ?
#
loop_
_entity_poly.entity_id
_entity_poly.type
_entity_poly.pdbx_seq_one_letter_code
_entity_poly.pdbx_strand_id
1 'polypeptide(L)'
;MKRIIPALTMTVMTVFSTPLLAEGISASPTQSATDDAIAGKVEAALLFSGQFDTMDIRTDVSKGQVILTGKVNSEVNRELAQEVAASLDGVVSVENKLDVVKPALLEGDLVTLLHGVRDAQMVSLIRTQLLLESGLSGDDIDVHALRGIVTLTGKVESLTERDLIIAIAKNTDDVVDVKSELSVDS
;
A
#
# COMPACT_ATOMS: atom_id res chain seq x y z
N MET A 1 -4.67 30.37 -96.09
CA MET A 1 -5.91 29.84 -96.69
C MET A 1 -6.80 29.29 -95.57
N LYS A 2 -8.08 29.72 -95.55
CA LYS A 2 -9.31 29.10 -95.00
C LYS A 2 -9.27 28.66 -93.51
N ARG A 3 -9.75 29.47 -92.55
CA ARG A 3 -11.17 29.73 -92.10
C ARG A 3 -11.88 28.42 -91.66
N ILE A 4 -12.67 28.25 -90.59
CA ILE A 4 -13.82 29.01 -90.01
C ILE A 4 -14.17 28.33 -88.63
N ILE A 5 -14.07 29.01 -87.46
CA ILE A 5 -15.07 29.36 -86.38
C ILE A 5 -16.12 28.30 -85.85
N PRO A 6 -16.80 28.47 -84.67
CA PRO A 6 -16.87 27.50 -83.54
C PRO A 6 -18.32 27.08 -83.13
N ALA A 7 -18.51 26.16 -82.15
CA ALA A 7 -19.74 25.96 -81.34
C ALA A 7 -19.49 24.80 -80.35
N LEU A 8 -19.53 24.97 -79.03
CA LEU A 8 -20.70 25.09 -78.12
C LEU A 8 -21.59 23.83 -78.08
N THR A 9 -21.99 23.45 -76.85
CA THR A 9 -22.96 22.41 -76.41
C THR A 9 -22.30 21.06 -76.06
N MET A 10 -22.65 20.32 -74.99
CA MET A 10 -23.70 20.44 -73.97
C MET A 10 -23.28 19.57 -72.77
N THR A 11 -23.42 20.09 -71.56
CA THR A 11 -23.41 19.30 -70.31
C THR A 11 -24.49 18.22 -70.37
N VAL A 12 -24.15 16.96 -70.10
CA VAL A 12 -25.06 16.02 -69.39
C VAL A 12 -24.23 15.17 -68.43
N MET A 13 -24.25 15.58 -67.17
CA MET A 13 -23.84 14.78 -66.02
C MET A 13 -24.92 13.70 -65.81
N THR A 14 -24.72 12.52 -66.40
CA THR A 14 -25.59 11.37 -66.11
C THR A 14 -25.05 10.64 -64.89
N VAL A 15 -25.75 10.81 -63.76
CA VAL A 15 -25.58 9.97 -62.57
C VAL A 15 -26.11 8.57 -62.87
N PHE A 16 -25.25 7.66 -63.31
CA PHE A 16 -25.52 6.24 -63.16
C PHE A 16 -25.38 5.92 -61.67
N SER A 17 -26.51 5.85 -60.97
CA SER A 17 -26.56 5.21 -59.64
C SER A 17 -26.27 3.73 -59.85
N THR A 18 -25.01 3.32 -59.69
CA THR A 18 -24.73 1.93 -59.43
C THR A 18 -25.33 1.60 -58.06
N PRO A 19 -26.14 0.54 -57.93
CA PRO A 19 -26.51 0.07 -56.61
C PRO A 19 -25.21 -0.30 -55.90
N LEU A 20 -24.91 0.42 -54.82
CA LEU A 20 -23.90 0.04 -53.86
C LEU A 20 -24.33 -1.35 -53.36
N LEU A 21 -23.69 -2.39 -53.89
CA LEU A 21 -23.71 -3.68 -53.21
C LEU A 21 -23.13 -3.39 -51.83
N ALA A 22 -23.99 -3.40 -50.83
CA ALA A 22 -23.57 -3.54 -49.45
C ALA A 22 -22.97 -4.94 -49.32
N GLU A 23 -21.75 -5.11 -49.84
CA GLU A 23 -20.84 -6.11 -49.32
C GLU A 23 -20.69 -5.75 -47.85
N GLY A 24 -21.42 -6.48 -47.01
CA GLY A 24 -21.21 -6.46 -45.59
C GLY A 24 -19.73 -6.73 -45.37
N ILE A 25 -18.99 -5.68 -45.05
CA ILE A 25 -17.64 -5.78 -44.53
C ILE A 25 -17.84 -6.45 -43.17
N SER A 26 -17.88 -7.78 -43.19
CA SER A 26 -17.61 -8.60 -42.02
C SER A 26 -16.11 -8.45 -41.78
N ALA A 27 -15.71 -7.29 -41.28
CA ALA A 27 -14.39 -7.10 -40.74
C ALA A 27 -14.34 -7.96 -39.48
N SER A 28 -13.89 -9.21 -39.65
CA SER A 28 -13.46 -10.00 -38.51
C SER A 28 -12.37 -9.18 -37.80
N PRO A 29 -12.48 -8.95 -36.49
CA PRO A 29 -11.49 -8.16 -35.78
C PRO A 29 -10.11 -8.78 -36.01
N THR A 30 -9.12 -7.94 -36.26
CA THR A 30 -7.74 -8.42 -36.34
C THR A 30 -7.35 -9.01 -34.98
N GLN A 31 -6.41 -9.97 -34.99
CA GLN A 31 -5.95 -10.59 -33.74
C GLN A 31 -5.47 -9.53 -32.74
N SER A 32 -4.75 -8.50 -33.20
CA SER A 32 -4.30 -7.39 -32.36
C SER A 32 -5.47 -6.65 -31.71
N ALA A 33 -6.51 -6.29 -32.47
CA ALA A 33 -7.67 -5.60 -31.91
C ALA A 33 -8.45 -6.47 -30.91
N THR A 34 -8.41 -7.79 -31.09
CA THR A 34 -9.01 -8.75 -30.15
C THR A 34 -8.19 -8.84 -28.87
N ASP A 35 -6.86 -8.92 -28.98
CA ASP A 35 -5.95 -8.97 -27.84
C ASP A 35 -6.00 -7.66 -27.02
N ASP A 36 -6.05 -6.50 -27.67
CA ASP A 36 -6.21 -5.19 -27.02
C ASP A 36 -7.55 -5.11 -26.25
N ALA A 37 -8.62 -5.65 -26.82
CA ALA A 37 -9.92 -5.71 -26.17
C ALA A 37 -9.90 -6.65 -24.94
N ILE A 38 -9.17 -7.77 -25.01
CA ILE A 38 -8.97 -8.66 -23.86
C ILE A 38 -8.16 -7.96 -22.77
N ALA A 39 -7.08 -7.26 -23.13
CA ALA A 39 -6.25 -6.51 -22.18
C ALA A 39 -7.10 -5.50 -21.39
N GLY A 40 -7.90 -4.69 -22.08
CA GLY A 40 -8.79 -3.72 -21.44
C GLY A 40 -9.85 -4.36 -20.53
N LYS A 41 -10.37 -5.55 -20.88
CA LYS A 41 -11.30 -6.30 -20.03
C LYS A 41 -10.63 -6.80 -18.75
N VAL A 42 -9.41 -7.33 -18.86
CA VAL A 42 -8.64 -7.82 -17.72
C VAL A 42 -8.34 -6.66 -16.76
N GLU A 43 -7.84 -5.55 -17.27
CA GLU A 43 -7.56 -4.35 -16.47
C GLU A 43 -8.81 -3.83 -15.75
N ALA A 44 -9.94 -3.75 -16.46
CA ALA A 44 -11.22 -3.34 -15.86
C ALA A 44 -11.69 -4.33 -14.79
N ALA A 45 -11.63 -5.64 -15.04
CA ALA A 45 -12.08 -6.66 -14.09
C ALA A 45 -11.25 -6.64 -12.80
N LEU A 46 -9.92 -6.47 -12.92
CA LEU A 46 -9.04 -6.31 -11.77
C LEU A 46 -9.36 -5.03 -10.99
N LEU A 47 -9.58 -3.90 -11.68
CA LEU A 47 -9.97 -2.64 -11.05
C LEU A 47 -11.30 -2.76 -10.28
N PHE A 48 -12.32 -3.37 -10.88
CA PHE A 48 -13.64 -3.49 -10.26
C PHE A 48 -13.73 -4.53 -9.15
N SER A 49 -12.74 -5.42 -9.02
CA SER A 49 -12.68 -6.40 -7.92
C SER A 49 -12.48 -5.75 -6.54
N GLY A 50 -12.00 -4.49 -6.49
CA GLY A 50 -11.72 -3.76 -5.26
C GLY A 50 -10.57 -4.34 -4.41
N GLN A 51 -9.92 -5.40 -4.88
CA GLN A 51 -8.89 -6.16 -4.17
C GLN A 51 -7.46 -5.78 -4.61
N PHE A 52 -7.34 -5.03 -5.71
CA PHE A 52 -6.07 -4.69 -6.34
C PHE A 52 -5.94 -3.20 -6.55
N ASP A 53 -4.77 -2.67 -6.24
CA ASP A 53 -4.33 -1.39 -6.80
C ASP A 53 -3.88 -1.65 -8.23
N THR A 54 -4.75 -1.38 -9.21
CA THR A 54 -4.49 -1.68 -10.65
C THR A 54 -3.26 -0.95 -11.19
N MET A 55 -2.77 0.10 -10.52
CA MET A 55 -1.54 0.78 -10.89
C MET A 55 -0.28 -0.10 -10.73
N ASP A 56 -0.36 -1.15 -9.92
CA ASP A 56 0.76 -2.06 -9.65
C ASP A 56 0.70 -3.36 -10.47
N ILE A 57 -0.37 -3.58 -11.25
CA ILE A 57 -0.53 -4.76 -12.10
C ILE A 57 -0.54 -4.35 -13.58
N ARG A 58 0.35 -4.93 -14.37
CA ARG A 58 0.43 -4.75 -15.82
C ARG A 58 0.00 -6.02 -16.53
N THR A 59 -0.83 -5.84 -17.55
CA THR A 59 -1.36 -6.92 -18.39
C THR A 59 -0.78 -6.83 -19.79
N ASP A 60 -0.27 -7.95 -20.31
CA ASP A 60 0.05 -8.11 -21.74
C ASP A 60 -0.77 -9.24 -22.32
N VAL A 61 -1.26 -9.07 -23.54
CA VAL A 61 -2.04 -10.10 -24.22
C VAL A 61 -1.49 -10.37 -25.61
N SER A 62 -1.30 -11.64 -25.95
CA SER A 62 -0.95 -12.06 -27.31
C SER A 62 -1.65 -13.37 -27.65
N LYS A 63 -2.45 -13.36 -28.73
CA LYS A 63 -3.23 -14.52 -29.19
C LYS A 63 -4.08 -15.15 -28.08
N GLY A 64 -4.72 -14.30 -27.26
CA GLY A 64 -5.50 -14.73 -26.09
C GLY A 64 -4.69 -15.29 -24.91
N GLN A 65 -3.35 -15.31 -24.97
CA GLN A 65 -2.51 -15.59 -23.81
C GLN A 65 -2.28 -14.30 -23.02
N VAL A 66 -2.66 -14.30 -21.75
CA VAL A 66 -2.53 -13.16 -20.83
C VAL A 66 -1.30 -13.37 -19.96
N ILE A 67 -0.46 -12.35 -19.83
CA ILE A 67 0.67 -12.32 -18.89
C ILE A 67 0.40 -11.22 -17.88
N LEU A 68 0.34 -11.59 -16.60
CA LEU A 68 0.19 -10.66 -15.48
C LEU A 68 1.56 -10.42 -14.85
N THR A 69 1.99 -9.16 -14.78
CA THR A 69 3.26 -8.75 -14.15
C THR A 69 3.01 -7.61 -13.17
N GLY A 70 3.93 -7.39 -12.23
CA GLY A 70 3.80 -6.33 -11.23
C GLY A 70 3.69 -6.88 -9.81
N LYS A 71 3.00 -6.18 -8.91
CA LYS A 71 3.03 -6.46 -7.47
C LYS A 71 1.63 -6.66 -6.90
N VAL A 72 1.53 -7.56 -5.91
CA VAL A 72 0.33 -7.75 -5.08
C VAL A 72 0.70 -7.93 -3.62
N ASN A 73 -0.23 -7.61 -2.71
CA ASN A 73 0.01 -7.60 -1.26
C ASN A 73 -0.13 -8.97 -0.56
N SER A 74 -0.59 -10.01 -1.26
CA SER A 74 -0.76 -11.35 -0.68
C SER A 74 -0.78 -12.45 -1.73
N GLU A 75 -0.55 -13.68 -1.28
CA GLU A 75 -0.69 -14.90 -2.08
C GLU A 75 -2.10 -15.06 -2.65
N VAL A 76 -3.09 -14.82 -1.80
CA VAL A 76 -4.52 -14.89 -2.13
C VAL A 76 -4.85 -13.91 -3.25
N ASN A 77 -4.30 -12.70 -3.20
CA ASN A 77 -4.49 -11.71 -4.24
C ASN A 77 -3.77 -12.09 -5.54
N ARG A 78 -2.60 -12.74 -5.46
CA ARG A 78 -1.95 -13.28 -6.67
C ARG A 78 -2.83 -14.32 -7.37
N GLU A 79 -3.38 -15.26 -6.61
CA GLU A 79 -4.25 -16.33 -7.14
C GLU A 79 -5.56 -15.76 -7.68
N LEU A 80 -6.19 -14.84 -6.95
CA LEU A 80 -7.42 -14.19 -7.38
C LEU A 80 -7.24 -13.41 -8.68
N ALA A 81 -6.12 -12.69 -8.85
CA ALA A 81 -5.86 -11.95 -10.09
C ALA A 81 -5.78 -12.89 -11.32
N GLN A 82 -5.18 -14.08 -11.14
CA GLN A 82 -5.15 -15.11 -12.18
C GLN A 82 -6.54 -15.66 -12.48
N GLU A 83 -7.34 -15.96 -11.45
CA GLU A 83 -8.70 -16.49 -11.63
C GLU A 83 -9.60 -15.48 -12.34
N VAL A 84 -9.54 -14.21 -11.92
CA VAL A 84 -10.29 -13.11 -12.56
C VAL A 84 -9.91 -13.01 -14.03
N ALA A 85 -8.62 -13.00 -14.37
CA ALA A 85 -8.16 -12.95 -15.76
C ALA A 85 -8.59 -14.19 -16.55
N ALA A 86 -8.49 -15.40 -15.97
CA ALA A 86 -8.84 -16.65 -16.62
C ALA A 86 -10.35 -16.78 -16.91
N SER A 87 -11.20 -16.11 -16.13
CA SER A 87 -12.65 -16.14 -16.29
C SER A 87 -13.18 -15.32 -17.48
N LEU A 88 -12.33 -14.52 -18.14
CA LEU A 88 -12.75 -13.59 -19.18
C LEU A 88 -12.82 -14.23 -20.58
N ASP A 89 -13.88 -13.90 -21.31
CA ASP A 89 -14.09 -14.38 -22.68
C ASP A 89 -12.93 -14.00 -23.61
N GLY A 90 -12.37 -15.01 -24.28
CA GLY A 90 -11.25 -14.86 -25.22
C GLY A 90 -9.88 -15.15 -24.61
N VAL A 91 -9.81 -15.35 -23.29
CA VAL A 91 -8.58 -15.79 -22.62
C VAL A 91 -8.39 -17.29 -22.81
N VAL A 92 -7.22 -17.66 -23.34
CA VAL A 92 -6.83 -19.07 -23.62
C VAL A 92 -5.96 -19.62 -22.49
N SER A 93 -5.08 -18.79 -21.94
CA SER A 93 -4.20 -19.15 -20.82
C SER A 93 -3.72 -17.90 -20.10
N VAL A 94 -3.45 -18.03 -18.79
CA VAL A 94 -2.89 -16.96 -17.97
C VAL A 94 -1.52 -17.38 -17.44
N GLU A 95 -0.50 -16.58 -17.70
CA GLU A 95 0.82 -16.70 -17.09
C GLU A 95 0.95 -15.63 -16.00
N ASN A 96 0.93 -16.07 -14.74
CA ASN A 96 0.97 -15.17 -13.59
C ASN A 96 2.41 -15.00 -13.08
N LYS A 97 2.98 -13.82 -13.30
CA LYS A 97 4.32 -13.39 -12.86
C LYS A 97 4.23 -12.22 -11.87
N LEU A 98 3.17 -12.17 -11.08
CA LEU A 98 3.02 -11.16 -10.04
C LEU A 98 3.91 -11.48 -8.84
N ASP A 99 4.67 -10.49 -8.39
CA ASP A 99 5.47 -10.56 -7.19
C ASP A 99 4.58 -10.28 -5.96
N VAL A 100 4.60 -11.21 -5.00
CA VAL A 100 3.93 -10.99 -3.72
C VAL A 100 4.82 -10.14 -2.82
N VAL A 101 4.54 -8.84 -2.84
CA VAL A 101 5.13 -7.88 -1.90
C VAL A 101 4.15 -7.73 -0.77
N LYS A 102 4.30 -8.57 0.26
CA LYS A 102 3.58 -8.33 1.51
C LYS A 102 3.93 -6.91 1.93
N PRO A 103 2.95 -5.98 2.05
CA PRO A 103 3.21 -4.75 2.75
C PRO A 103 3.82 -5.20 4.07
N ALA A 104 4.86 -4.52 4.51
CA ALA A 104 5.23 -4.63 5.90
C ALA A 104 3.98 -4.16 6.66
N LEU A 105 3.10 -5.11 6.99
CA LEU A 105 2.29 -4.99 8.17
C LEU A 105 3.35 -4.66 9.20
N LEU A 106 3.30 -3.42 9.66
CA LEU A 106 4.13 -3.02 10.76
C LEU A 106 3.61 -3.85 11.94
N GLU A 107 4.02 -5.11 12.03
CA GLU A 107 3.92 -5.91 13.24
C GLU A 107 4.62 -5.18 14.39
N GLY A 108 5.52 -4.24 14.04
CA GLY A 108 6.07 -3.24 14.92
C GLY A 108 5.11 -2.13 15.36
N ASP A 109 4.12 -1.67 14.60
CA ASP A 109 3.40 -0.42 14.95
C ASP A 109 2.41 -0.65 16.10
N LEU A 110 1.53 -1.65 16.01
CA LEU A 110 0.65 -1.97 17.15
C LEU A 110 1.44 -2.42 18.39
N VAL A 111 2.48 -3.23 18.22
CA VAL A 111 3.31 -3.68 19.35
C VAL A 111 4.11 -2.52 19.95
N THR A 112 4.63 -1.60 19.14
CA THR A 112 5.35 -0.40 19.61
C THR A 112 4.41 0.59 20.28
N LEU A 113 3.21 0.80 19.73
CA LEU A 113 2.16 1.62 20.35
C LEU A 113 1.73 1.02 21.70
N LEU A 114 1.50 -0.29 21.76
CA LEU A 114 1.15 -0.99 23.00
C LEU A 114 2.28 -0.93 24.04
N HIS A 115 3.55 -1.00 23.63
CA HIS A 115 4.68 -0.77 24.54
C HIS A 115 4.70 0.67 25.05
N GLY A 116 4.52 1.67 24.17
CA GLY A 116 4.50 3.07 24.57
C GLY A 116 3.40 3.41 25.57
N VAL A 117 2.21 2.80 25.42
CA VAL A 117 1.10 2.96 26.38
C VAL A 117 1.42 2.34 27.74
N ARG A 118 2.10 1.18 27.78
CA ARG A 118 2.55 0.57 29.04
C ARG A 118 3.67 1.39 29.69
N ASP A 119 4.66 1.81 28.92
CA ASP A 119 5.79 2.62 29.38
C ASP A 119 5.30 3.96 29.98
N ALA A 120 4.33 4.62 29.34
CA ALA A 120 3.74 5.86 29.84
C ALA A 120 2.98 5.65 31.18
N GLN A 121 2.24 4.55 31.31
CA GLN A 121 1.55 4.21 32.56
C GLN A 121 2.54 3.95 33.69
N MET A 122 3.60 3.20 33.42
CA MET A 122 4.69 2.94 34.36
C MET A 122 5.33 4.24 34.86
N VAL A 123 5.69 5.16 33.96
CA VAL A 123 6.22 6.48 34.34
C VAL A 123 5.24 7.23 35.25
N SER A 124 3.95 7.23 34.90
CA SER A 124 2.92 7.89 35.71
C SER A 124 2.78 7.28 37.10
N LEU A 125 2.83 5.95 37.22
CA LEU A 125 2.73 5.25 38.50
C LEU A 125 3.96 5.52 39.37
N ILE A 126 5.16 5.43 38.79
CA ILE A 126 6.42 5.72 39.50
C ILE A 126 6.40 7.16 40.00
N ARG A 127 6.13 8.15 39.14
CA ARG A 127 6.06 9.56 39.56
C ARG A 127 5.03 9.76 40.67
N THR A 128 3.86 9.13 40.56
CA THR A 128 2.83 9.20 41.61
C THR A 128 3.33 8.65 42.94
N GLN A 129 4.00 7.50 42.95
CA GLN A 129 4.56 6.90 44.16
C GLN A 129 5.66 7.77 44.77
N LEU A 130 6.54 8.34 43.93
CA LEU A 130 7.58 9.27 44.39
C LEU A 130 6.99 10.53 45.04
N LEU A 131 5.90 11.07 44.48
CA LEU A 131 5.21 12.24 45.05
C LEU A 131 4.50 11.94 46.39
N LEU A 132 4.11 10.68 46.62
CA LEU A 132 3.42 10.26 47.84
C LEU A 132 4.40 9.92 48.98
N GLU A 133 5.64 9.53 48.65
CA GLU A 133 6.64 9.16 49.65
C GLU A 133 7.22 10.41 50.32
N SER A 134 6.96 10.56 51.61
CA SER A 134 7.46 11.68 52.39
C SER A 134 8.99 11.63 52.52
N GLY A 135 9.68 12.65 52.00
CA GLY A 135 11.14 12.75 52.09
C GLY A 135 11.88 12.40 50.79
N LEU A 136 11.16 12.20 49.68
CA LEU A 136 11.74 12.19 48.35
C LEU A 136 11.48 13.54 47.67
N SER A 137 12.51 14.13 47.06
CA SER A 137 12.31 15.28 46.15
C SER A 137 11.84 14.76 44.79
N GLY A 138 10.63 14.19 44.74
CA GLY A 138 10.06 13.57 43.55
C GLY A 138 9.92 14.49 42.33
N ASP A 139 9.92 15.82 42.55
CA ASP A 139 9.90 16.83 41.48
C ASP A 139 11.25 16.98 40.75
N ASP A 140 12.38 16.66 41.41
CA ASP A 140 13.73 16.78 40.87
C ASP A 140 14.23 15.50 40.19
N ILE A 141 13.38 14.46 40.16
CA ILE A 141 13.67 13.17 39.56
C ILE A 141 12.91 13.05 38.24
N ASP A 142 13.67 12.99 37.15
CA ASP A 142 13.10 12.68 35.86
C ASP A 142 13.10 11.16 35.61
N VAL A 143 11.90 10.68 35.28
CA VAL A 143 11.61 9.27 35.05
C VAL A 143 11.20 9.08 33.59
N HIS A 144 11.93 8.21 32.90
CA HIS A 144 11.64 7.75 31.56
C HIS A 144 11.51 6.23 31.53
N ALA A 145 10.66 5.70 30.65
CA ALA A 145 10.57 4.27 30.41
C ALA A 145 10.55 3.98 28.91
N LEU A 146 11.26 2.94 28.49
CA LEU A 146 11.24 2.45 27.12
C LEU A 146 11.35 0.93 27.10
N ARG A 147 10.30 0.27 26.60
CA ARG A 147 10.19 -1.19 26.51
C ARG A 147 10.44 -1.87 27.86
N GLY A 148 9.83 -1.35 28.91
CA GLY A 148 9.94 -1.87 30.28
C GLY A 148 11.28 -1.57 30.99
N ILE A 149 12.20 -0.83 30.37
CA ILE A 149 13.41 -0.36 31.04
C ILE A 149 13.17 1.06 31.53
N VAL A 150 13.25 1.25 32.86
CA VAL A 150 13.13 2.57 33.49
C VAL A 150 14.51 3.21 33.60
N THR A 151 14.63 4.46 33.20
CA THR A 151 15.79 5.31 33.45
C THR A 151 15.41 6.40 34.45
N LEU A 152 16.19 6.50 35.51
CA LEU A 152 16.04 7.50 36.57
C LEU A 152 17.20 8.49 36.49
N THR A 153 16.90 9.78 36.31
CA THR A 153 17.89 10.86 36.27
C THR A 153 17.50 11.97 37.24
N GLY A 154 18.46 12.72 37.75
CA GLY A 154 18.20 13.78 38.72
C GLY A 154 19.17 13.78 39.89
N LYS A 155 18.87 14.65 40.86
CA LYS A 155 19.66 14.83 42.07
C LYS A 155 18.90 14.28 43.27
N VAL A 156 19.65 13.70 44.20
CA VAL A 156 19.14 13.16 45.46
C VAL A 156 20.04 13.63 46.60
N GLU A 157 19.50 13.76 47.80
CA GLU A 157 20.19 14.26 48.98
C GLU A 157 21.02 13.17 49.68
N SER A 158 20.72 11.89 49.41
CA SER A 158 21.44 10.78 50.04
C SER A 158 21.45 9.50 49.20
N LEU A 159 22.37 8.60 49.55
CA LEU A 159 22.39 7.25 48.99
C LEU A 159 21.13 6.46 49.38
N THR A 160 20.59 6.69 50.58
CA THR A 160 19.36 6.05 51.03
C THR A 160 18.15 6.47 50.18
N GLU A 161 18.05 7.76 49.87
CA GLU A 161 17.03 8.30 48.98
C GLU A 161 17.14 7.67 47.58
N ARG A 162 18.35 7.63 47.02
CA ARG A 162 18.62 6.97 45.74
C ARG A 162 18.14 5.52 45.72
N ASP A 163 18.51 4.74 46.74
CA ASP A 163 18.22 3.32 46.80
C ASP A 163 16.71 3.07 46.97
N LEU A 164 16.01 3.95 47.69
CA LEU A 164 14.56 3.92 47.81
C LEU A 164 13.86 4.22 46.47
N ILE A 165 14.29 5.25 45.73
CA ILE A 165 13.75 5.57 44.41
C ILE A 165 13.92 4.38 43.45
N ILE A 166 15.11 3.75 43.45
CA ILE A 166 15.37 2.55 42.65
C ILE A 166 14.43 1.41 43.05
N ALA A 167 14.18 1.21 44.35
CA ALA A 167 13.28 0.18 44.84
C ALA A 167 11.81 0.43 44.44
N ILE A 168 11.36 1.68 44.47
CA ILE A 168 10.02 2.08 44.01
C ILE A 168 9.86 1.76 42.52
N ALA A 169 10.83 2.15 41.69
CA ALA A 169 10.83 1.84 40.26
C ALA A 169 10.80 0.32 40.01
N LYS A 170 11.65 -0.46 40.70
CA LYS A 170 11.69 -1.93 40.54
C LYS A 170 10.41 -2.65 40.95
N ASN A 171 9.62 -2.08 41.85
CA ASN A 171 8.37 -2.67 42.33
C ASN A 171 7.13 -2.23 41.52
N THR A 172 7.30 -1.39 40.50
CA THR A 172 6.19 -1.04 39.60
C THR A 172 5.94 -2.16 38.60
N ASP A 173 4.67 -2.42 38.30
CA ASP A 173 4.26 -3.47 37.35
C ASP A 173 4.92 -3.27 35.97
N ASP A 174 5.22 -4.40 35.31
CA ASP A 174 5.83 -4.49 33.98
C ASP A 174 7.27 -3.92 33.85
N VAL A 175 7.90 -3.50 34.94
CA VAL A 175 9.32 -3.09 34.96
C VAL A 175 10.21 -4.31 34.79
N VAL A 176 11.04 -4.29 33.75
CA VAL A 176 12.01 -5.33 33.43
C VAL A 176 13.37 -5.02 34.05
N ASP A 177 13.80 -3.76 33.95
CA ASP A 177 15.09 -3.31 34.47
C ASP A 177 15.04 -1.82 34.85
N VAL A 178 15.94 -1.41 35.73
CA VAL A 178 16.07 -0.02 36.19
C VAL A 178 17.52 0.44 36.06
N LYS A 179 17.72 1.48 35.24
CA LYS A 179 18.97 2.21 35.10
C LYS A 179 18.91 3.47 35.94
N SER A 180 19.83 3.59 36.88
CA SER A 180 19.96 4.79 37.72
C SER A 180 21.15 5.62 37.27
N GLU A 181 20.87 6.86 36.88
CA GLU A 181 21.85 7.92 36.62
C GLU A 181 21.70 9.06 37.64
N LEU A 182 21.11 8.76 38.80
CA LEU A 182 20.93 9.69 39.92
C LEU A 182 22.27 10.08 40.55
N SER A 183 22.48 11.38 40.76
CA SER A 183 23.65 11.94 41.45
C SER A 183 23.31 12.37 42.87
N VAL A 184 24.14 11.99 43.85
CA VAL A 184 23.98 12.45 45.23
C VAL A 184 24.66 13.80 45.39
N ASP A 185 23.91 14.85 45.77
CA ASP A 185 24.51 16.14 46.11
C ASP A 185 25.36 16.00 47.37
N SER A 186 26.62 16.43 47.27
CA SER A 186 27.65 16.31 48.31
C SER A 186 27.79 17.57 49.14
#